data_AF-A0A6L8W6X6-F1
#
_entry.id   AF-A0A6L8W6X6-F1
#
_cell.length_a   1.000
_cell.length_b   1.000
_cell.length_c   1.000
_cell.angle_alpha   90.00
_cell.angle_beta   90.00
_cell.angle_gamma   90.00
#
_symmetry.space_group_name_H-M   'P 1'
#
loop_
_entity.id
_entity.type
_entity.pdbx_description
1 polymer ?
#
loop_
_entity_poly.entity_id
_entity_poly.type
_entity_poly.pdbx_seq_one_letter_code
_entity_poly.pdbx_strand_id
1 'polypeptide(L)'
;MNVELDRKLTTILCADVSGYSRLMSDDEGKTLQRLKITREIFRENIARYGGRIVNMTGDGLVSEFSSVVKAVQCAVEVQNKINKDNAPLATDDQMLYRIGINLGDVIIEGDDIFGDGVNVAARLEAMAPVGGICISGSVFEQVKNKLPRAFKFLGDKNVKNIAEPVAVYSLSLSEDPGRKSQTSHHHIPSSEGKVKEPEEVEEEDKRIRAYVKRQAAFYRRALSFGTIILFLFIINMSTSPDYWWFLWPTGPFLFMLIMDAVRIFGVGHKAEDWEKRKIAEIKSHRKKHGR
;
A
#
# COMPACT_ATOMS: atom_id res chain seq x y z
N MET A 1 -4.97 29.24 4.88
CA MET A 1 -4.01 28.35 5.54
C MET A 1 -3.53 27.34 4.51
N ASN A 2 -2.27 27.44 4.08
CA ASN A 2 -1.62 26.34 3.35
C ASN A 2 -1.47 25.20 4.35
N VAL A 3 -2.02 24.03 4.04
CA VAL A 3 -1.70 22.82 4.78
C VAL A 3 -0.34 22.40 4.28
N GLU A 4 0.70 22.66 5.06
CA GLU A 4 2.05 22.17 4.80
C GLU A 4 2.03 20.67 5.07
N LEU A 5 2.13 19.88 3.99
CA LEU A 5 2.16 18.42 4.08
C LEU A 5 3.60 18.02 4.37
N ASP A 6 3.87 17.51 5.57
CA ASP A 6 5.19 17.00 5.92
C ASP A 6 5.45 15.71 5.14
N ARG A 7 6.49 15.75 4.30
CA ARG A 7 6.85 14.66 3.39
C ARG A 7 8.20 14.11 3.78
N LYS A 8 8.31 12.78 3.78
CA LYS A 8 9.51 12.07 4.19
C LYS A 8 9.73 10.86 3.31
N LEU A 9 10.95 10.72 2.81
CA LEU A 9 11.43 9.46 2.25
C LEU A 9 11.77 8.50 3.40
N THR A 10 11.06 7.38 3.51
CA THR A 10 11.25 6.40 4.59
C THR A 10 11.17 4.97 4.06
N THR A 11 11.66 4.00 4.85
CA THR A 11 11.49 2.58 4.54
C THR A 11 10.25 2.06 5.25
N ILE A 12 9.28 1.56 4.51
CA ILE A 12 8.02 1.01 5.02
C ILE A 12 8.12 -0.52 5.03
N LEU A 13 7.80 -1.13 6.17
CA LEU A 13 7.62 -2.57 6.33
C LEU A 13 6.16 -2.85 6.66
N CYS A 14 5.50 -3.61 5.79
CA CYS A 14 4.17 -4.16 5.98
C CYS A 14 4.28 -5.66 6.28
N ALA A 15 3.52 -6.14 7.26
CA ALA A 15 3.40 -7.56 7.54
C ALA A 15 1.95 -7.94 7.82
N ASP A 16 1.56 -9.15 7.44
CA ASP A 16 0.23 -9.70 7.69
C ASP A 16 0.27 -11.22 7.90
N VAL A 17 -0.71 -11.75 8.65
CA VAL A 17 -0.80 -13.18 8.94
C VAL A 17 -1.43 -13.91 7.76
N SER A 18 -0.77 -14.96 7.28
CA SER A 18 -1.34 -15.81 6.25
C SER A 18 -2.39 -16.76 6.84
N GLY A 19 -3.64 -16.61 6.41
CA GLY A 19 -4.73 -17.52 6.80
C GLY A 19 -5.32 -17.24 8.17
N TYR A 20 -5.24 -15.99 8.66
CA TYR A 20 -5.74 -15.58 9.98
C TYR A 20 -7.21 -15.99 10.23
N SER A 21 -8.09 -15.80 9.26
CA SER A 21 -9.51 -16.17 9.39
C SER A 21 -9.73 -17.66 9.66
N ARG A 22 -8.88 -18.53 9.09
CA ARG A 22 -8.93 -19.97 9.34
C ARG A 22 -8.53 -20.28 10.78
N LEU A 23 -7.38 -19.75 11.22
CA LEU A 23 -6.87 -19.93 12.60
C LEU A 23 -7.90 -19.47 13.65
N MET A 24 -8.53 -18.32 13.42
CA MET A 24 -9.59 -17.81 14.29
C MET A 24 -10.82 -18.72 14.33
N SER A 25 -11.19 -19.36 13.22
CA SER A 25 -12.34 -20.28 13.18
C SER A 25 -12.05 -21.60 13.90
N ASP A 26 -10.80 -22.06 13.87
CA ASP A 26 -10.38 -23.32 14.46
C ASP A 26 -10.24 -23.22 15.99
N ASP A 27 -9.54 -22.20 16.48
CA ASP A 27 -9.36 -21.95 17.93
C ASP A 27 -9.03 -20.47 18.19
N GLU A 28 -10.04 -19.68 18.56
CA GLU A 28 -9.90 -18.25 18.85
C GLU A 28 -8.90 -17.98 20.00
N GLY A 29 -8.95 -18.80 21.05
CA GLY A 29 -8.13 -18.60 22.26
C GLY A 29 -6.65 -18.77 21.98
N LYS A 30 -6.27 -19.87 21.32
CA LYS A 30 -4.88 -20.12 20.92
C LYS A 30 -4.39 -19.10 19.90
N THR A 31 -5.23 -18.73 18.93
CA THR A 31 -4.88 -17.76 17.90
C THR A 31 -4.59 -16.39 18.50
N LEU A 32 -5.43 -15.92 19.43
CA LEU A 32 -5.20 -14.64 20.12
C LEU A 32 -3.95 -14.67 21.00
N GLN A 33 -3.66 -15.80 21.67
CA GLN A 33 -2.42 -15.95 22.43
C GLN A 33 -1.19 -15.90 21.54
N ARG A 34 -1.23 -16.59 20.38
CA ARG A 34 -0.14 -16.59 19.41
C ARG A 34 0.06 -15.23 18.76
N LEU A 35 -1.03 -14.52 18.46
CA LEU A 35 -0.97 -13.16 17.94
C LEU A 35 -0.28 -12.21 18.95
N LYS A 36 -0.56 -12.36 20.25
CA LYS A 36 0.13 -11.58 21.30
C LYS A 36 1.64 -11.84 21.32
N ILE A 37 2.06 -13.11 21.27
CA ILE A 37 3.48 -13.50 21.27
C ILE A 37 4.18 -12.92 20.02
N THR A 38 3.60 -13.14 18.84
CA THR A 38 4.22 -12.67 17.59
C THR A 38 4.26 -11.15 17.49
N ARG A 39 3.23 -10.43 17.98
CA ARG A 39 3.27 -8.97 18.09
C ARG A 39 4.39 -8.47 18.99
N GLU A 40 4.66 -9.17 20.10
CA GLU A 40 5.76 -8.79 20.98
C GLU A 40 7.12 -8.99 20.31
N ILE A 41 7.29 -10.10 19.56
CA ILE A 41 8.46 -10.31 18.70
C ILE A 41 8.62 -9.12 17.73
N PHE A 42 7.56 -8.68 17.07
CA PHE A 42 7.63 -7.50 16.20
C PHE A 42 8.05 -6.24 16.97
N ARG A 43 7.41 -5.93 18.11
CA ARG A 43 7.74 -4.75 18.92
C ARG A 43 9.20 -4.70 19.34
N GLU A 44 9.70 -5.79 19.92
CA GLU A 44 11.09 -5.88 20.38
C GLU A 44 12.08 -5.67 19.25
N ASN A 45 11.85 -6.32 18.09
CA ASN A 45 12.78 -6.22 16.97
C ASN A 45 12.69 -4.86 16.28
N ILE A 46 11.48 -4.33 16.05
CA ILE A 46 11.32 -3.00 15.43
C ILE A 46 12.03 -1.94 16.28
N ALA A 47 11.83 -1.96 17.61
CA ALA A 47 12.52 -1.05 18.52
C ALA A 47 14.05 -1.24 18.49
N ARG A 48 14.53 -2.49 18.54
CA ARG A 48 15.97 -2.82 18.48
C ARG A 48 16.65 -2.28 17.23
N TYR A 49 15.97 -2.34 16.08
CA TYR A 49 16.48 -1.84 14.80
C TYR A 49 16.17 -0.35 14.56
N GLY A 50 15.64 0.36 15.56
CA GLY A 50 15.35 1.80 15.48
C GLY A 50 14.22 2.16 14.52
N GLY A 51 13.27 1.23 14.32
CA GLY A 51 12.04 1.49 13.60
C GLY A 51 10.94 2.02 14.52
N ARG A 52 9.89 2.57 13.92
CA ARG A 52 8.68 3.04 14.60
C ARG A 52 7.49 2.25 14.09
N ILE A 53 6.66 1.73 14.99
CA ILE A 53 5.37 1.13 14.62
C ILE A 53 4.41 2.28 14.32
N VAL A 54 3.86 2.29 13.11
CA VAL A 54 2.86 3.26 12.68
C VAL A 54 1.47 2.72 13.03
N ASN A 55 1.20 1.48 12.61
CA ASN A 55 -0.07 0.83 12.85
C ASN A 55 0.14 -0.65 13.15
N MET A 56 -0.61 -1.17 14.13
CA MET A 56 -0.61 -2.58 14.52
C MET A 56 -2.05 -2.98 14.89
N THR A 57 -2.93 -2.98 13.90
CA THR A 57 -4.36 -3.29 14.04
C THR A 57 -4.69 -4.62 13.38
N GLY A 58 -5.46 -5.47 14.06
CA GLY A 58 -5.82 -6.80 13.55
C GLY A 58 -4.59 -7.71 13.41
N ASP A 59 -4.50 -8.45 12.32
CA ASP A 59 -3.37 -9.28 11.92
C ASP A 59 -2.26 -8.52 11.18
N GLY A 60 -2.56 -7.29 10.75
CA GLY A 60 -1.66 -6.42 10.01
C GLY A 60 -0.74 -5.57 10.88
N LEU A 61 0.43 -5.26 10.33
CA LEU A 61 1.44 -4.37 10.91
C LEU A 61 2.04 -3.48 9.84
N VAL A 62 2.18 -2.19 10.16
CA VAL A 62 2.92 -1.20 9.38
C VAL A 62 3.93 -0.53 10.28
N SER A 63 5.19 -0.54 9.87
CA SER A 63 6.28 0.14 10.56
C SER A 63 7.18 0.89 9.59
N GLU A 64 7.84 1.94 10.08
CA GLU A 64 8.80 2.70 9.32
C GLU A 64 10.22 2.65 9.90
N PHE A 65 11.21 2.77 9.04
CA PHE A 65 12.62 2.80 9.39
C PHE A 65 13.34 3.88 8.59
N SER A 66 14.23 4.62 9.26
CA SER A 66 15.16 5.56 8.61
C SER A 66 16.27 4.87 7.83
N SER A 67 16.52 3.58 8.07
CA SER A 67 17.55 2.78 7.40
C SER A 67 16.97 1.54 6.74
N VAL A 68 17.16 1.45 5.42
CA VAL A 68 16.73 0.30 4.61
C VAL A 68 17.37 -1.00 5.08
N VAL A 69 18.67 -0.95 5.41
CA VAL A 69 19.42 -2.14 5.87
C VAL A 69 18.83 -2.66 7.18
N LYS A 70 18.54 -1.76 8.12
CA LYS A 70 17.95 -2.14 9.41
C LYS A 70 16.55 -2.69 9.27
N ALA A 71 15.73 -2.14 8.36
CA ALA A 71 14.40 -2.68 8.06
C ALA A 71 14.46 -4.14 7.56
N VAL A 72 15.38 -4.42 6.63
CA VAL A 72 15.56 -5.77 6.08
C VAL A 72 16.11 -6.73 7.15
N GLN A 73 17.10 -6.30 7.96
CA GLN A 73 17.61 -7.12 9.07
C GLN A 73 16.52 -7.43 10.10
N CYS A 74 15.70 -6.43 10.45
CA CYS A 74 14.56 -6.60 11.34
C CYS A 74 13.58 -7.64 10.80
N ALA A 75 13.20 -7.54 9.52
CA ALA A 75 12.28 -8.50 8.90
C ALA A 75 12.81 -9.93 8.93
N VAL A 76 14.10 -10.12 8.64
CA VAL A 76 14.76 -11.43 8.67
C VAL A 76 14.80 -11.99 10.10
N GLU A 77 15.17 -11.17 11.09
CA GLU A 77 15.23 -11.62 12.48
C GLU A 77 13.84 -11.98 13.01
N VAL A 78 12.81 -11.19 12.68
CA VAL A 78 11.42 -11.48 13.04
C VAL A 78 10.97 -12.80 12.42
N GLN A 79 11.16 -13.02 11.11
CA GLN A 79 10.78 -14.30 10.48
C GLN A 79 11.52 -15.49 11.11
N ASN A 80 12.81 -15.35 11.40
CA ASN A 80 13.57 -16.43 12.05
C ASN A 80 13.06 -16.74 13.47
N LYS A 81 12.71 -15.72 14.26
CA LYS A 81 12.13 -15.91 15.60
C LYS A 81 10.75 -16.56 15.52
N ILE A 82 9.88 -16.08 14.63
CA ILE A 82 8.55 -16.67 14.43
C ILE A 82 8.66 -18.13 13.96
N ASN A 83 9.55 -18.43 13.02
CA ASN A 83 9.78 -19.80 12.55
C ASN A 83 10.31 -20.70 13.67
N LYS A 84 11.19 -20.20 14.53
CA LYS A 84 11.68 -20.94 15.70
C LYS A 84 10.56 -21.22 16.70
N ASP A 85 9.68 -20.24 16.96
CA ASP A 85 8.52 -20.38 17.84
C ASP A 85 7.41 -21.28 17.26
N ASN A 86 7.32 -21.36 15.93
CA ASN A 86 6.40 -22.24 15.20
C ASN A 86 6.91 -23.69 15.08
N ALA A 87 8.22 -23.92 15.10
CA ALA A 87 8.83 -25.23 14.95
C ALA A 87 8.27 -26.36 15.87
N PRO A 88 7.94 -26.11 17.15
CA PRO A 88 7.36 -27.14 18.01
C PRO A 88 5.84 -27.36 17.81
N LEU A 89 5.18 -26.57 16.95
CA LEU A 89 3.72 -26.60 16.76
C LEU A 89 3.32 -27.48 15.58
N ALA A 90 2.12 -28.03 15.64
CA ALA A 90 1.49 -28.66 14.49
C ALA A 90 1.31 -27.64 13.36
N THR A 91 1.43 -28.07 12.11
CA THR A 91 1.36 -27.20 10.92
C THR A 91 0.14 -26.29 10.93
N ASP A 92 -1.01 -26.79 11.38
CA ASP A 92 -2.26 -26.04 11.38
C ASP A 92 -2.32 -24.94 12.44
N ASP A 93 -1.47 -25.03 13.48
CA ASP A 93 -1.32 -24.06 14.58
C ASP A 93 -0.21 -23.03 14.32
N GLN A 94 0.55 -23.16 13.23
CA GLN A 94 1.65 -22.26 12.91
C GLN A 94 1.13 -20.91 12.39
N MET A 95 1.55 -19.82 13.03
CA MET A 95 1.21 -18.46 12.59
C MET A 95 2.33 -17.93 11.70
N LEU A 96 2.10 -17.96 10.39
CA LEU A 96 3.09 -17.57 9.38
C LEU A 96 2.76 -16.18 8.85
N TYR A 97 3.78 -15.32 8.77
CA TYR A 97 3.65 -13.97 8.25
C TYR A 97 4.17 -13.86 6.83
N ARG A 98 3.56 -12.98 6.05
CA ARG A 98 4.12 -12.40 4.84
C ARG A 98 4.66 -11.01 5.18
N ILE A 99 5.77 -10.62 4.57
CA ILE A 99 6.39 -9.31 4.80
C ILE A 99 6.71 -8.65 3.46
N GLY A 100 6.35 -7.38 3.32
CA GLY A 100 6.68 -6.50 2.21
C GLY A 100 7.49 -5.29 2.67
N ILE A 101 8.58 -4.95 1.97
CA ILE A 101 9.43 -3.81 2.30
C ILE A 101 9.62 -2.91 1.08
N ASN A 102 9.32 -1.62 1.23
CA ASN A 102 9.51 -0.61 0.21
C ASN A 102 10.25 0.62 0.75
N LEU A 103 11.07 1.25 -0.08
CA LEU A 103 11.61 2.59 0.16
C LEU A 103 10.81 3.56 -0.72
N GLY A 104 10.12 4.51 -0.10
CA GLY A 104 9.24 5.43 -0.81
C GLY A 104 8.91 6.69 -0.02
N ASP A 105 8.44 7.70 -0.75
CA ASP A 105 7.97 8.96 -0.18
C ASP A 105 6.60 8.77 0.47
N VAL A 106 6.45 9.31 1.67
CA VAL A 106 5.22 9.25 2.47
C VAL A 106 4.90 10.63 3.03
N ILE A 107 3.61 10.88 3.22
CA ILE A 107 3.09 12.04 3.93
C ILE A 107 2.89 11.63 5.39
N ILE A 108 3.42 12.43 6.31
CA ILE A 108 3.25 12.24 7.74
C ILE A 108 2.06 13.07 8.20
N GLU A 109 1.13 12.44 8.92
CA GLU A 109 0.03 13.12 9.58
C GLU A 109 -0.09 12.59 11.01
N GLY A 110 0.46 13.35 11.98
CA GLY A 110 0.58 12.90 13.36
C GLY A 110 1.49 11.68 13.46
N ASP A 111 0.96 10.57 13.98
CA ASP A 111 1.69 9.31 14.10
C ASP A 111 1.56 8.40 12.88
N ASP A 112 0.63 8.70 11.96
CA ASP A 112 0.35 7.89 10.77
C ASP A 112 1.20 8.29 9.55
N ILE A 113 1.30 7.37 8.59
CA ILE A 113 1.95 7.61 7.28
C ILE A 113 1.01 7.24 6.13
N PHE A 114 1.01 8.07 5.09
CA PHE A 114 0.15 7.91 3.91
C PHE A 114 0.93 8.07 2.61
N GLY A 115 0.37 7.55 1.52
CA GLY A 115 0.90 7.72 0.16
C GLY A 115 1.25 6.42 -0.52
N ASP A 116 1.75 6.54 -1.75
CA ASP A 116 2.02 5.38 -2.61
C ASP A 116 3.11 4.48 -2.05
N GLY A 117 4.06 5.01 -1.28
CA GLY A 117 5.09 4.24 -0.60
C GLY A 117 4.52 3.12 0.27
N VAL A 118 3.44 3.40 1.01
CA VAL A 118 2.73 2.44 1.88
C VAL A 118 1.95 1.43 1.04
N ASN A 119 1.28 1.89 -0.01
CA ASN A 119 0.51 1.02 -0.92
C ASN A 119 1.40 -0.02 -1.62
N VAL A 120 2.63 0.37 -2.03
CA VAL A 120 3.62 -0.56 -2.58
C VAL A 120 4.03 -1.58 -1.54
N ALA A 121 4.37 -1.16 -0.31
CA ALA A 121 4.79 -2.08 0.74
C ALA A 121 3.72 -3.12 1.06
N ALA A 122 2.45 -2.70 1.19
CA ALA A 122 1.32 -3.60 1.38
C ALA A 122 1.14 -4.56 0.20
N ARG A 123 1.37 -4.10 -1.04
CA ARG A 123 1.27 -4.98 -2.21
C ARG A 123 2.41 -6.00 -2.28
N LEU A 124 3.61 -5.61 -1.87
CA LEU A 124 4.75 -6.52 -1.77
C LEU A 124 4.50 -7.59 -0.71
N GLU A 125 3.91 -7.24 0.43
CA GLU A 125 3.48 -8.20 1.45
C GLU A 125 2.53 -9.23 0.84
N ALA A 126 1.47 -8.78 0.17
CA ALA A 126 0.49 -9.70 -0.43
C ALA A 126 1.08 -10.61 -1.53
N MET A 127 2.21 -10.21 -2.14
CA MET A 127 2.96 -10.99 -3.13
C MET A 127 4.04 -11.88 -2.51
N ALA A 128 4.34 -11.73 -1.23
CA ALA A 128 5.35 -12.52 -0.56
C ALA A 128 4.90 -13.99 -0.43
N PRO A 129 5.83 -14.95 -0.57
CA PRO A 129 5.52 -16.32 -0.20
C PRO A 129 5.19 -16.38 1.30
N VAL A 130 4.37 -17.35 1.70
CA VAL A 130 4.04 -17.57 3.12
C VAL A 130 5.32 -17.81 3.93
N GLY A 131 5.50 -17.10 5.03
CA GLY A 131 6.75 -17.14 5.80
C GLY A 131 7.93 -16.44 5.11
N GLY A 132 7.67 -15.68 4.04
CA GLY A 132 8.67 -15.03 3.21
C GLY A 132 8.70 -13.51 3.33
N ILE A 133 9.68 -12.92 2.62
CA ILE A 133 9.90 -11.48 2.55
C ILE A 133 10.03 -11.08 1.08
N CYS A 134 9.24 -10.11 0.66
CA CYS A 134 9.36 -9.43 -0.63
C CYS A 134 9.83 -7.99 -0.44
N ILE A 135 10.70 -7.54 -1.33
CA ILE A 135 11.25 -6.18 -1.34
C ILE A 135 11.11 -5.55 -2.72
N SER A 136 10.98 -4.22 -2.78
CA SER A 136 11.04 -3.48 -4.03
C SER A 136 12.46 -3.38 -4.58
N GLY A 137 12.58 -3.03 -5.87
CA GLY A 137 13.86 -2.74 -6.51
C GLY A 137 14.66 -1.64 -5.81
N SER A 138 13.99 -0.58 -5.31
CA SER A 138 14.67 0.49 -4.56
C SER A 138 15.31 -0.02 -3.27
N VAL A 139 14.67 -0.96 -2.57
CA VAL A 139 15.23 -1.63 -1.40
C VAL A 139 16.38 -2.56 -1.80
N PHE A 140 16.18 -3.38 -2.84
CA PHE A 140 17.20 -4.32 -3.33
C PHE A 140 18.51 -3.61 -3.67
N GLU A 141 18.45 -2.51 -4.42
CA GLU A 141 19.63 -1.71 -4.80
C GLU A 141 20.42 -1.22 -3.58
N GLN A 142 19.73 -0.89 -2.48
CA GLN A 142 20.36 -0.40 -1.25
C GLN A 142 21.01 -1.49 -0.41
N VAL A 143 20.57 -2.76 -0.53
CA VAL A 143 21.00 -3.85 0.37
C VAL A 143 21.80 -4.96 -0.31
N LYS A 144 21.76 -5.08 -1.64
CA LYS A 144 22.38 -6.19 -2.40
C LYS A 144 23.86 -6.41 -2.11
N ASN A 145 24.61 -5.38 -1.72
CA ASN A 145 26.05 -5.48 -1.41
C ASN A 145 26.35 -5.42 0.10
N LYS A 146 25.33 -5.18 0.93
CA LYS A 146 25.47 -4.96 2.37
C LYS A 146 25.05 -6.18 3.19
N LEU A 147 24.15 -7.01 2.65
CA LEU A 147 23.64 -8.20 3.32
C LEU A 147 24.10 -9.49 2.61
N PRO A 148 24.66 -10.48 3.34
CA PRO A 148 25.10 -11.76 2.81
C PRO A 148 23.88 -12.69 2.57
N ARG A 149 22.98 -12.27 1.69
CA ARG A 149 21.69 -12.93 1.43
C ARG A 149 21.46 -13.13 -0.06
N ALA A 150 20.78 -14.23 -0.40
CA ALA A 150 20.30 -14.46 -1.75
C ALA A 150 18.99 -13.69 -1.99
N PHE A 151 18.86 -13.10 -3.18
CA PHE A 151 17.66 -12.42 -3.63
C PHE A 151 17.21 -13.03 -4.95
N LYS A 152 15.92 -13.33 -5.08
CA LYS A 152 15.33 -13.89 -6.30
C LYS A 152 14.43 -12.84 -6.93
N PHE A 153 14.71 -12.46 -8.18
CA PHE A 153 13.84 -11.57 -8.93
C PHE A 153 12.52 -12.29 -9.29
N LEU A 154 11.39 -11.66 -8.96
CA LEU A 154 10.03 -12.17 -9.21
C LEU A 154 9.34 -11.46 -10.39
N GLY A 155 10.07 -10.58 -11.08
CA GLY A 155 9.59 -9.79 -12.20
C GLY A 155 9.09 -8.41 -11.79
N ASP A 156 8.80 -7.60 -12.81
CA ASP A 156 8.16 -6.31 -12.63
C ASP A 156 6.66 -6.47 -12.47
N LYS A 157 6.08 -5.81 -11.46
CA LYS A 157 4.68 -5.93 -11.08
C LYS A 157 4.00 -4.57 -11.14
N ASN A 158 2.87 -4.51 -11.84
CA ASN A 158 2.02 -3.33 -11.81
C ASN A 158 1.32 -3.22 -10.46
N VAL A 159 1.52 -2.10 -9.78
CA VAL A 159 0.81 -1.74 -8.56
C VAL A 159 -0.25 -0.71 -8.92
N LYS A 160 -1.44 -0.84 -8.34
CA LYS A 160 -2.55 0.10 -8.59
C LYS A 160 -2.11 1.52 -8.24
N ASN A 161 -2.41 2.47 -9.12
CA ASN A 161 -2.08 3.90 -8.98
C ASN A 161 -0.59 4.26 -9.15
N ILE A 162 0.25 3.35 -9.65
CA ILE A 162 1.65 3.62 -9.97
C ILE A 162 1.85 3.48 -11.47
N ALA A 163 2.40 4.51 -12.10
CA ALA A 163 2.58 4.56 -13.56
C ALA A 163 3.63 3.55 -14.05
N GLU A 164 4.68 3.35 -13.27
CA GLU A 164 5.78 2.45 -13.61
C GLU A 164 5.67 1.11 -12.86
N PRO A 165 5.95 -0.02 -13.52
CA PRO A 165 6.04 -1.32 -12.85
C PRO A 165 7.10 -1.32 -11.74
N VAL A 166 6.79 -1.95 -10.61
CA VAL A 166 7.72 -2.10 -9.49
C VAL A 166 8.45 -3.43 -9.63
N ALA A 167 9.78 -3.39 -9.72
CA ALA A 167 10.62 -4.57 -9.64
C ALA A 167 10.47 -5.24 -8.27
N VAL A 168 10.17 -6.54 -8.23
CA VAL A 168 9.96 -7.30 -6.98
C VAL A 168 11.02 -8.37 -6.80
N TYR A 169 11.58 -8.46 -5.60
CA TYR A 169 12.55 -9.48 -5.22
C TYR A 169 12.08 -10.23 -3.98
N SER A 170 12.21 -11.55 -3.97
CA SER A 170 12.08 -12.37 -2.76
C SER A 170 13.45 -12.47 -2.09
N LEU A 171 13.47 -12.38 -0.76
CA LEU A 171 14.69 -12.54 0.05
C LEU A 171 14.72 -13.94 0.69
N SER A 172 15.91 -14.56 0.70
CA SER A 172 16.14 -15.82 1.42
C SER A 172 16.41 -15.61 2.91
N LEU A 173 15.75 -16.39 3.77
CA LEU A 173 15.95 -16.40 5.22
C LEU A 173 17.21 -17.14 5.67
N SER A 174 17.88 -17.89 4.78
CA SER A 174 19.22 -18.44 5.00
C SER A 174 20.29 -17.44 4.56
N GLU A 175 21.44 -17.46 5.23
CA GLU A 175 22.62 -16.75 4.76
C GLU A 175 23.17 -17.43 3.51
N ASP A 176 23.70 -16.63 2.59
CA ASP A 176 24.46 -17.11 1.45
C ASP A 176 25.96 -16.99 1.79
N PRO A 177 26.62 -18.07 2.26
CA PRO A 177 28.03 -18.03 2.64
C PRO A 177 28.97 -17.66 1.48
N GLY A 178 28.50 -17.71 0.23
CA GLY A 178 29.25 -17.26 -0.94
C GLY A 178 29.26 -15.75 -1.16
N ARG A 179 28.38 -14.99 -0.50
CA ARG A 179 28.21 -13.54 -0.69
C ARG A 179 28.87 -12.75 0.44
N LYS A 180 30.15 -12.42 0.31
CA LYS A 180 30.86 -11.57 1.27
C LYS A 180 30.25 -10.15 1.29
N SER A 181 29.87 -9.67 2.48
CA SER A 181 29.48 -8.27 2.69
C SER A 181 30.71 -7.39 2.48
N GLN A 182 30.72 -6.60 1.40
CA GLN A 182 31.80 -5.64 1.15
C GLN A 182 31.44 -4.32 1.84
N THR A 183 31.99 -4.10 3.02
CA THR A 183 32.10 -2.77 3.61
C THR A 183 33.25 -2.03 2.92
N SER A 184 32.95 -1.27 1.88
CA SER A 184 33.90 -0.36 1.25
C SER A 184 33.34 1.06 1.20
N HIS A 185 34.03 1.95 1.91
CA HIS A 185 34.03 3.40 1.71
C HIS A 185 34.29 3.74 0.23
N HIS A 186 33.40 4.47 -0.45
CA HIS A 186 33.84 5.54 -1.37
C HIS A 186 32.71 6.42 -1.92
N HIS A 187 32.94 7.73 -1.80
CA HIS A 187 33.00 8.74 -2.86
C HIS A 187 31.89 8.83 -3.91
N ILE A 188 31.29 10.02 -3.94
CA ILE A 188 30.29 10.50 -4.90
C ILE A 188 31.02 10.93 -6.18
N PRO A 189 30.59 10.49 -7.37
CA PRO A 189 30.73 11.28 -8.59
C PRO A 189 29.40 11.97 -8.89
N SER A 190 29.49 13.29 -8.99
CA SER A 190 28.45 14.16 -9.55
C SER A 190 28.22 13.83 -11.03
N SER A 191 26.96 13.79 -11.46
CA SER A 191 26.60 14.08 -12.85
C SER A 191 25.25 14.79 -12.91
N GLU A 192 25.30 15.98 -13.48
CA GLU A 192 24.23 16.94 -13.70
C GLU A 192 23.19 16.48 -14.74
N GLY A 193 22.00 17.10 -14.66
CA GLY A 193 21.02 17.22 -15.73
C GLY A 193 19.61 16.83 -15.27
N LYS A 194 18.55 17.64 -15.37
CA LYS A 194 18.34 18.98 -15.90
C LYS A 194 17.04 19.47 -15.22
N VAL A 195 17.09 20.57 -14.48
CA VAL A 195 15.94 21.11 -13.73
C VAL A 195 14.97 21.75 -14.72
N LYS A 196 13.69 21.35 -14.70
CA LYS A 196 12.62 22.02 -15.45
C LYS A 196 12.32 23.38 -14.81
N GLU A 197 12.16 24.41 -15.64
CA GLU A 197 11.96 25.81 -15.23
C GLU A 197 10.68 26.04 -14.40
N PRO A 198 10.68 27.06 -13.53
CA PRO A 198 9.68 27.25 -12.46
C PRO A 198 8.24 27.55 -12.92
N GLU A 199 7.99 27.95 -14.17
CA GLU A 199 6.64 28.20 -14.68
C GLU A 199 5.84 26.92 -14.98
N GLU A 200 6.47 25.83 -15.46
CA GLU A 200 5.78 24.54 -15.67
C GLU A 200 5.34 23.93 -14.32
N VAL A 201 6.18 24.10 -13.29
CA VAL A 201 5.96 23.55 -11.94
C VAL A 201 4.78 24.25 -11.24
N GLU A 202 4.62 25.56 -11.42
CA GLU A 202 3.52 26.31 -10.80
C GLU A 202 2.16 26.04 -11.47
N GLU A 203 2.13 25.82 -12.79
CA GLU A 203 0.92 25.35 -13.48
C GLU A 203 0.54 23.92 -13.07
N GLU A 204 1.53 23.04 -12.93
CA GLU A 204 1.34 21.65 -12.51
C GLU A 204 0.78 21.58 -11.07
N ASP A 205 1.31 22.40 -10.16
CA ASP A 205 0.82 22.54 -8.78
C ASP A 205 -0.61 23.12 -8.70
N LYS A 206 -0.96 24.04 -9.61
CA LYS A 206 -2.36 24.53 -9.74
C LYS A 206 -3.28 23.42 -10.21
N ARG A 207 -2.85 22.56 -11.15
CA ARG A 207 -3.62 21.42 -11.65
C ARG A 207 -3.78 20.33 -10.59
N ILE A 208 -2.76 20.03 -9.81
CA ILE A 208 -2.79 19.08 -8.68
C ILE A 208 -3.74 19.57 -7.59
N ARG A 209 -3.65 20.85 -7.19
CA ARG A 209 -4.58 21.44 -6.20
C ARG A 209 -6.01 21.51 -6.72
N ALA A 210 -6.22 21.77 -8.01
CA ALA A 210 -7.55 21.75 -8.64
C ALA A 210 -8.15 20.34 -8.67
N TYR A 211 -7.33 19.30 -8.91
CA TYR A 211 -7.73 17.90 -8.88
C TYR A 211 -8.18 17.46 -7.47
N VAL A 212 -7.38 17.78 -6.44
CA VAL A 212 -7.67 17.45 -5.03
C VAL A 212 -8.90 18.21 -4.51
N LYS A 213 -9.08 19.48 -4.88
CA LYS A 213 -10.28 20.26 -4.51
C LYS A 213 -11.57 19.69 -5.08
N ARG A 214 -11.52 19.08 -6.27
CA ARG A 214 -12.71 18.48 -6.91
C ARG A 214 -13.21 17.24 -6.17
N GLN A 215 -12.31 16.42 -5.64
CA GLN A 215 -12.70 15.23 -4.87
C GLN A 215 -13.18 15.59 -3.45
N ALA A 216 -12.49 16.51 -2.76
CA ALA A 216 -12.83 16.88 -1.39
C ALA A 216 -14.19 17.61 -1.23
N ALA A 217 -14.65 18.32 -2.27
CA ALA A 217 -15.96 18.97 -2.27
C ALA A 217 -17.11 17.97 -2.44
N PHE A 218 -16.89 16.90 -3.19
CA PHE A 218 -17.88 15.85 -3.46
C PHE A 218 -18.16 15.01 -2.20
N TYR A 219 -17.12 14.53 -1.52
CA TYR A 219 -17.29 13.73 -0.30
C TYR A 219 -17.95 14.52 0.84
N ARG A 220 -17.67 15.82 0.94
CA ARG A 220 -18.31 16.68 1.95
C ARG A 220 -19.81 16.85 1.70
N ARG A 221 -20.21 17.03 0.43
CA ARG A 221 -21.63 17.09 0.04
C ARG A 221 -22.31 15.74 0.22
N ALA A 222 -21.67 14.64 -0.19
CA ALA A 222 -22.19 13.29 -0.02
C ALA A 222 -22.39 12.92 1.46
N LEU A 223 -21.45 13.32 2.34
CA LEU A 223 -21.57 13.10 3.78
C LEU A 223 -22.74 13.90 4.38
N SER A 224 -22.89 15.18 4.01
CA SER A 224 -24.00 16.01 4.49
C SER A 224 -25.37 15.53 4.00
N PHE A 225 -25.48 15.07 2.76
CA PHE A 225 -26.75 14.51 2.27
C PHE A 225 -27.04 13.14 2.90
N GLY A 226 -26.03 12.31 3.11
CA GLY A 226 -26.18 11.02 3.79
C GLY A 226 -26.72 11.18 5.22
N THR A 227 -26.24 12.16 5.98
CA THR A 227 -26.74 12.42 7.35
C THR A 227 -28.17 12.95 7.35
N ILE A 228 -28.53 13.83 6.41
CA ILE A 228 -29.89 14.35 6.27
C ILE A 228 -30.86 13.24 5.84
N ILE A 229 -30.47 12.38 4.88
CA ILE A 229 -31.29 11.25 4.41
C ILE A 229 -31.49 10.25 5.55
N LEU A 230 -30.44 9.91 6.31
CA LEU A 230 -30.53 9.02 7.47
C LEU A 230 -31.45 9.60 8.55
N PHE A 231 -31.34 10.91 8.81
CA PHE A 231 -32.20 11.59 9.78
C PHE A 231 -33.68 11.61 9.35
N LEU A 232 -33.97 11.90 8.08
CA LEU A 232 -35.33 11.85 7.54
C LEU A 232 -35.90 10.44 7.53
N PHE A 233 -35.08 9.42 7.27
CA PHE A 233 -35.46 8.01 7.36
C PHE A 233 -35.88 7.64 8.78
N ILE A 234 -35.12 8.06 9.79
CA ILE A 234 -35.45 7.83 11.21
C ILE A 234 -36.77 8.51 11.58
N ILE A 235 -37.00 9.76 11.15
CA ILE A 235 -38.27 10.47 11.39
C ILE A 235 -39.43 9.77 10.69
N ASN A 236 -39.24 9.33 9.44
CA ASN A 236 -40.26 8.62 8.68
C ASN A 236 -40.64 7.31 9.38
N MET A 237 -39.66 6.54 9.85
CA MET A 237 -39.86 5.31 10.61
C MET A 237 -40.61 5.54 11.93
N SER A 238 -40.39 6.69 12.59
CA SER A 238 -41.07 7.02 13.84
C SER A 238 -42.48 7.59 13.66
N THR A 239 -42.80 8.19 12.51
CA THR A 239 -44.05 8.95 12.32
C THR A 239 -45.05 8.22 11.44
N SER A 240 -44.59 7.52 10.40
CA SER A 240 -45.47 6.83 9.44
C SER A 240 -44.70 5.68 8.75
N PRO A 241 -44.71 4.46 9.31
CA PRO A 241 -43.98 3.32 8.75
C PRO A 241 -44.53 2.84 7.40
N ASP A 242 -45.84 2.99 7.19
CA ASP A 242 -46.55 2.45 6.03
C ASP A 242 -46.50 3.38 4.81
N TYR A 243 -45.96 4.60 4.96
CA TYR A 243 -45.83 5.56 3.86
C TYR A 243 -44.45 6.21 3.87
N TRP A 244 -43.69 5.97 2.80
CA TRP A 244 -42.29 6.39 2.68
C TRP A 244 -42.17 7.82 2.15
N TRP A 245 -42.73 8.78 2.88
CA TRP A 245 -42.75 10.18 2.45
C TRP A 245 -41.34 10.80 2.37
N PHE A 246 -40.35 10.27 3.10
CA PHE A 246 -38.96 10.76 3.05
C PHE A 246 -38.32 10.67 1.66
N LEU A 247 -38.86 9.86 0.75
CA LEU A 247 -38.39 9.77 -0.65
C LEU A 247 -38.67 11.04 -1.45
N TRP A 248 -39.74 11.77 -1.14
CA TRP A 248 -40.10 12.99 -1.87
C TRP A 248 -39.10 14.14 -1.66
N PRO A 249 -38.66 14.45 -0.42
CA PRO A 249 -37.62 15.45 -0.20
C PRO A 249 -36.23 14.99 -0.66
N THR A 250 -35.94 13.68 -0.66
CA THR A 250 -34.58 13.15 -0.90
C THR A 250 -34.27 12.88 -2.37
N GLY A 251 -35.30 12.64 -3.20
CA GLY A 251 -35.16 12.38 -4.64
C GLY A 251 -34.34 13.43 -5.40
N PRO A 252 -34.60 14.74 -5.27
CA PRO A 252 -33.83 15.78 -5.95
C PRO A 252 -32.35 15.81 -5.57
N PHE A 253 -32.01 15.54 -4.30
CA PHE A 253 -30.63 15.51 -3.82
C PHE A 253 -29.88 14.27 -4.30
N LEU A 254 -30.55 13.11 -4.34
CA LEU A 254 -29.98 11.87 -4.88
C LEU A 254 -29.72 12.00 -6.39
N PHE A 255 -30.66 12.61 -7.13
CA PHE A 255 -30.49 12.91 -8.55
C PHE A 255 -29.31 13.86 -8.81
N MET A 256 -29.17 14.92 -8.00
CA MET A 256 -28.05 15.86 -8.11
C MET A 256 -26.69 15.19 -7.84
N LEU A 257 -26.60 14.29 -6.86
CA LEU A 257 -25.39 13.51 -6.59
C LEU A 257 -25.05 12.55 -7.75
N ILE A 258 -26.06 11.90 -8.34
CA ILE A 258 -25.87 11.01 -9.49
C ILE A 258 -25.40 11.81 -10.72
N MET A 259 -25.98 12.98 -10.97
CA MET A 259 -25.54 13.86 -12.07
C MET A 259 -24.10 14.36 -11.87
N ASP A 260 -23.73 14.77 -10.66
CA ASP A 260 -22.37 15.18 -10.34
C ASP A 260 -21.39 14.01 -10.45
N ALA A 261 -21.78 12.80 -10.02
CA ALA A 261 -20.98 11.59 -10.20
C ALA A 261 -20.78 11.24 -11.68
N VAL A 262 -21.82 11.34 -12.51
CA VAL A 262 -21.72 11.09 -13.95
C VAL A 262 -20.85 12.14 -14.65
N ARG A 263 -20.88 13.40 -14.23
CA ARG A 263 -19.97 14.45 -14.76
C ARG A 263 -18.52 14.25 -14.32
N ILE A 264 -18.28 13.82 -13.09
CA ILE A 264 -16.92 13.66 -12.52
C ILE A 264 -16.27 12.36 -13.00
N PHE A 265 -17.02 11.26 -13.04
CA PHE A 265 -16.56 9.94 -13.49
C PHE A 265 -16.86 9.67 -14.98
N GLY A 266 -17.12 10.75 -15.73
CA GLY A 266 -17.54 10.79 -17.13
C GLY A 266 -17.11 9.60 -17.98
N VAL A 267 -18.12 8.84 -18.40
CA VAL A 267 -18.04 7.67 -19.30
C VAL A 267 -17.35 7.98 -20.65
N GLY A 268 -17.16 9.26 -20.99
CA GLY A 268 -16.55 9.69 -22.25
C GLY A 268 -15.06 9.32 -22.41
N HIS A 269 -14.24 9.41 -21.36
CA HIS A 269 -12.78 9.18 -21.50
C HIS A 269 -12.42 7.68 -21.63
N LYS A 270 -13.22 6.80 -21.00
CA LYS A 270 -13.07 5.34 -21.13
C LYS A 270 -13.40 4.84 -22.54
N ALA A 271 -14.30 5.51 -23.26
CA ALA A 271 -14.70 5.12 -24.61
C ALA A 271 -13.60 5.44 -25.64
N GLU A 272 -13.01 6.65 -25.57
CA GLU A 272 -11.90 7.04 -26.46
C GLU A 272 -10.64 6.20 -26.23
N ASP A 273 -10.33 5.85 -24.98
CA ASP A 273 -9.19 5.00 -24.65
C ASP A 273 -9.40 3.53 -25.07
N TRP A 274 -10.62 3.04 -25.01
CA TRP A 274 -10.99 1.72 -25.54
C TRP A 274 -10.88 1.70 -27.08
N GLU A 275 -11.35 2.75 -27.74
CA GLU A 275 -11.35 2.88 -29.20
C GLU A 275 -9.91 2.97 -29.76
N LYS A 276 -9.04 3.77 -29.11
CA LYS A 276 -7.61 3.85 -29.46
C LYS A 276 -6.89 2.50 -29.32
N ARG A 277 -7.21 1.73 -28.26
CA ARG A 277 -6.66 0.37 -28.06
C ARG A 277 -7.13 -0.60 -29.15
N LYS A 278 -8.42 -0.55 -29.53
CA LYS A 278 -8.99 -1.38 -30.60
C LYS A 278 -8.38 -1.08 -31.96
N ILE A 279 -8.15 0.20 -32.28
CA ILE A 279 -7.50 0.63 -33.54
C ILE A 279 -6.04 0.18 -33.59
N ALA A 280 -5.31 0.23 -32.47
CA ALA A 280 -3.93 -0.25 -32.37
C ALA A 280 -3.85 -1.78 -32.59
N GLU A 281 -4.80 -2.52 -32.03
CA GLU A 281 -4.91 -3.98 -32.17
C GLU A 281 -5.16 -4.38 -33.64
N ILE A 282 -6.09 -3.71 -34.34
CA ILE A 282 -6.41 -3.97 -35.75
C ILE A 282 -5.22 -3.64 -36.67
N LYS A 283 -4.51 -2.53 -36.41
CA LYS A 283 -3.28 -2.18 -37.15
C LYS A 283 -2.18 -3.22 -36.96
N SER A 284 -2.06 -3.79 -35.75
CA SER A 284 -1.09 -4.84 -35.46
C SER A 284 -1.40 -6.16 -36.18
N HIS A 285 -2.68 -6.53 -36.27
CA HIS A 285 -3.14 -7.72 -36.98
C HIS A 285 -2.96 -7.59 -38.50
N ARG A 286 -3.26 -6.41 -39.06
CA ARG A 286 -3.08 -6.15 -40.50
C ARG A 286 -1.60 -6.13 -40.92
N LYS A 287 -0.68 -5.77 -40.02
CA LYS A 287 0.78 -5.83 -40.24
C LYS A 287 1.34 -7.26 -40.20
N LYS A 288 0.65 -8.20 -39.54
CA LYS A 288 1.04 -9.62 -39.46
C LYS A 288 0.50 -10.48 -40.61
N HIS A 289 -0.53 -10.05 -41.33
CA HIS A 289 -1.16 -10.81 -42.42
C HIS A 289 -1.13 -10.11 -43.79
N GLY A 290 -0.46 -8.96 -43.89
CA GLY A 290 -0.19 -8.28 -45.15
C GLY A 290 1.24 -8.54 -45.64
N ARG A 291 1.49 -9.74 -46.16
CA ARG A 291 2.59 -10.05 -47.07
C ARG A 291 2.15 -11.17 -47.99
#